data_AF-A0A9D8RK87-F1
#
_entry.id   AF-A0A9D8RK87-F1
#
_cell.length_a   1.000
_cell.length_b   1.000
_cell.length_c   1.000
_cell.angle_alpha   90.00
_cell.angle_beta   90.00
_cell.angle_gamma   90.00
#
_symmetry.space_group_name_H-M   'P 1'
#
loop_
_entity.id
_entity.type
_entity.pdbx_description
1 polymer ?
#
loop_
_entity_poly.entity_id
_entity_poly.type
_entity_poly.pdbx_seq_one_letter_code
_entity_poly.pdbx_strand_id
1 'polypeptide(L)'
;MKSIARILAAFILLVAAFTPQQMQAQSNYKNFKVAIYTRAYEVQKMTDREWLESTWKTISNQVKVDKIYLETHRDLLIIKKDEMKKIIKFFKDQGIEVAGGITYTIDESNDFETFCYTDPKE
;
A
#
# COMPACT_ATOMS: atom_id res chain seq x y z
N MET A 1 -41.96 0.87 -38.16
CA MET A 1 -41.75 0.28 -36.81
C MET A 1 -40.58 -0.69 -36.73
N LYS A 2 -40.46 -1.71 -37.61
CA LYS A 2 -39.34 -2.68 -37.58
C LYS A 2 -37.95 -2.07 -37.84
N SER A 3 -37.87 -1.01 -38.66
CA SER A 3 -36.63 -0.27 -38.95
C SER A 3 -36.10 0.54 -37.76
N ILE A 4 -37.01 1.21 -37.04
CA ILE A 4 -36.69 1.98 -35.82
C ILE A 4 -36.18 1.05 -34.71
N ALA A 5 -36.78 -0.12 -34.55
CA ALA A 5 -36.32 -1.13 -33.59
C ALA A 5 -34.90 -1.64 -33.92
N ARG A 6 -34.54 -1.78 -35.21
CA ARG A 6 -33.19 -2.17 -35.64
C ARG A 6 -32.16 -1.08 -35.42
N ILE A 7 -32.52 0.17 -35.65
CA ILE A 7 -31.64 1.33 -35.41
C ILE A 7 -31.40 1.50 -33.91
N LEU A 8 -32.45 1.38 -33.08
CA LEU A 8 -32.32 1.40 -31.62
C LEU A 8 -31.47 0.24 -31.10
N ALA A 9 -31.65 -0.98 -31.63
CA ALA A 9 -30.83 -2.13 -31.26
C ALA A 9 -29.36 -1.95 -31.64
N ALA A 10 -29.08 -1.39 -32.83
CA ALA A 10 -27.72 -1.07 -33.26
C ALA A 10 -27.09 0.03 -32.40
N PHE A 11 -27.86 1.03 -31.97
CA PHE A 11 -27.39 2.11 -31.09
C PHE A 11 -27.07 1.58 -29.68
N ILE A 12 -27.89 0.68 -29.14
CA ILE A 12 -27.65 0.03 -27.84
C ILE A 12 -26.38 -0.83 -27.88
N LEU A 13 -26.17 -1.59 -28.96
CA LEU A 13 -24.95 -2.38 -29.17
C LEU A 13 -23.70 -1.49 -29.29
N LEU A 14 -23.82 -0.33 -29.93
CA LEU A 14 -22.71 0.63 -30.05
C LEU A 14 -22.34 1.23 -28.70
N VAL A 15 -23.34 1.61 -27.88
CA VAL A 15 -23.11 2.17 -26.53
C VAL A 15 -22.53 1.11 -25.58
N ALA A 16 -22.96 -0.15 -25.68
CA ALA A 16 -22.38 -1.26 -24.91
C ALA A 16 -20.91 -1.55 -25.27
N ALA A 17 -20.48 -1.27 -26.51
CA ALA A 17 -19.08 -1.41 -26.93
C ALA A 17 -18.17 -0.27 -26.45
N PHE A 18 -18.74 0.87 -26.03
CA PHE A 18 -18.03 2.04 -25.52
C PHE A 18 -18.15 2.22 -24.00
N THR A 19 -18.67 1.23 -23.26
CA THR A 19 -18.55 1.25 -21.81
C THR A 19 -17.07 1.25 -21.46
N PRO A 20 -16.58 2.23 -20.66
CA PRO A 20 -15.20 2.18 -20.18
C PRO A 20 -15.03 0.83 -19.50
N GLN A 21 -14.08 0.02 -20.00
CA GLN A 21 -13.65 -1.17 -19.30
C GLN A 21 -13.33 -0.70 -17.88
N GLN A 22 -14.17 -1.09 -16.91
CA GLN A 22 -13.84 -0.92 -15.52
C GLN A 22 -12.44 -1.50 -15.38
N MET A 23 -11.47 -0.67 -14.97
CA MET A 23 -10.12 -1.11 -14.62
C MET A 23 -10.30 -2.30 -13.72
N GLN A 24 -10.12 -3.51 -14.27
CA GLN A 24 -10.14 -4.69 -13.45
C GLN A 24 -8.97 -4.51 -12.50
N ALA A 25 -9.29 -4.39 -11.21
CA ALA A 25 -8.28 -4.46 -10.16
C ALA A 25 -7.39 -5.65 -10.52
N GLN A 26 -6.10 -5.38 -10.71
CA GLN A 26 -5.14 -6.35 -11.19
C GLN A 26 -5.24 -7.58 -10.29
N SER A 27 -5.88 -8.65 -10.77
CA SER A 27 -6.18 -9.81 -9.91
C SER A 27 -4.88 -10.29 -9.30
N ASN A 28 -4.80 -10.28 -7.97
CA ASN A 28 -3.68 -10.79 -7.20
C ASN A 28 -3.47 -12.28 -7.46
N TYR A 29 -2.41 -12.85 -6.89
CA TYR A 29 -2.10 -14.27 -7.08
C TYR A 29 -3.23 -15.15 -6.54
N LYS A 30 -3.54 -16.25 -7.24
CA LYS A 30 -4.69 -17.11 -6.92
C LYS A 30 -4.51 -17.90 -5.61
N ASN A 31 -3.29 -18.38 -5.36
CA ASN A 31 -3.03 -19.40 -4.33
C ASN A 31 -2.30 -18.84 -3.10
N PHE A 32 -1.84 -17.58 -3.14
CA PHE A 32 -1.14 -16.94 -2.05
C PHE A 32 -1.34 -15.44 -2.09
N LYS A 33 -1.11 -14.78 -0.95
CA LYS A 33 -1.04 -13.33 -0.82
C LYS A 33 0.41 -12.90 -0.65
N VAL A 34 0.77 -11.74 -1.18
CA VAL A 34 2.07 -11.11 -0.96
C VAL A 34 1.93 -10.00 0.07
N ALA A 35 2.73 -10.09 1.13
CA ALA A 35 2.85 -9.05 2.13
C ALA A 35 4.25 -8.45 2.14
N ILE A 36 4.35 -7.13 2.27
CA ILE A 36 5.62 -6.41 2.47
C ILE A 36 5.68 -5.93 3.91
N TYR A 37 6.82 -6.14 4.56
CA TYR A 37 7.13 -5.55 5.86
C TYR A 37 8.06 -4.36 5.67
N THR A 38 7.65 -3.19 6.15
CA THR A 38 8.37 -1.92 5.94
C THR A 38 8.89 -1.41 7.27
N ARG A 39 10.20 -1.21 7.36
CA ARG A 39 10.85 -0.71 8.58
C ARG A 39 10.55 0.76 8.81
N ALA A 40 10.69 1.24 10.05
CA ALA A 40 10.40 2.64 10.38
C ALA A 40 11.23 3.62 9.54
N TYR A 41 12.46 3.25 9.18
CA TYR A 41 13.33 4.02 8.27
C TYR A 41 12.69 4.26 6.90
N GLU A 42 12.16 3.21 6.27
CA GLU A 42 11.48 3.35 4.99
C GLU A 42 10.16 4.10 5.15
N VAL A 43 9.40 3.85 6.22
CA VAL A 43 8.18 4.62 6.51
C VAL A 43 8.48 6.12 6.69
N GLN A 44 9.62 6.48 7.27
CA GLN A 44 10.06 7.87 7.35
C GLN A 44 10.35 8.46 5.96
N LYS A 45 10.99 7.70 5.06
CA LYS A 45 11.18 8.13 3.66
C LYS A 45 9.84 8.32 2.94
N MET A 46 8.81 7.56 3.28
CA MET A 46 7.46 7.71 2.70
C MET A 46 6.78 9.05 3.03
N THR A 47 7.31 9.85 3.96
CA THR A 47 6.85 11.22 4.20
C THR A 47 7.18 12.15 3.03
N ASP A 48 8.19 11.80 2.22
CA ASP A 48 8.41 12.38 0.89
C ASP A 48 7.46 11.71 -0.11
N ARG A 49 6.56 12.53 -0.67
CA ARG A 49 5.52 12.06 -1.59
C ARG A 49 6.10 11.52 -2.90
N GLU A 50 7.11 12.17 -3.45
CA GLU A 50 7.71 11.77 -4.73
C GLU A 50 8.47 10.45 -4.58
N TRP A 51 9.19 10.31 -3.46
CA TRP A 51 9.86 9.06 -3.13
C TRP A 51 8.85 7.91 -2.94
N LEU A 52 7.76 8.16 -2.21
CA LEU A 52 6.70 7.17 -2.00
C LEU A 52 6.06 6.72 -3.31
N GLU A 53 5.66 7.66 -4.18
CA GLU A 53 5.01 7.34 -5.46
C GLU A 53 5.94 6.56 -6.40
N SER A 54 7.18 7.05 -6.57
CA SER A 54 8.15 6.45 -7.50
C SER A 54 8.60 5.06 -7.04
N THR A 55 8.88 4.90 -5.75
CA THR A 55 9.26 3.62 -5.16
C THR A 55 8.11 2.62 -5.25
N TRP A 56 6.90 3.04 -4.88
CA TRP A 56 5.74 2.17 -4.95
C TRP A 56 5.44 1.73 -6.38
N LYS A 57 5.46 2.65 -7.35
CA LYS A 57 5.28 2.33 -8.77
C LYS A 57 6.28 1.26 -9.24
N THR A 58 7.53 1.36 -8.79
CA THR A 58 8.57 0.38 -9.14
C THR A 58 8.26 -1.02 -8.58
N ILE A 59 7.80 -1.08 -7.33
CA ILE A 59 7.42 -2.34 -6.65
C ILE A 59 6.16 -2.94 -7.29
N SER A 60 5.09 -2.15 -7.42
CA SER A 60 3.77 -2.60 -7.87
C SER A 60 3.76 -3.05 -9.34
N ASN A 61 4.70 -2.54 -10.15
CA ASN A 61 4.87 -2.99 -11.53
C ASN A 61 5.44 -4.42 -11.65
N GLN A 62 6.09 -4.92 -10.59
CA GLN A 62 6.79 -6.21 -10.61
C GLN A 62 6.09 -7.25 -9.73
N VAL A 63 5.49 -6.81 -8.62
CA VAL A 63 4.89 -7.69 -7.62
C VAL A 63 3.47 -7.24 -7.32
N LYS A 64 2.52 -8.17 -7.38
CA LYS A 64 1.13 -7.91 -6.97
C LYS A 64 1.04 -8.03 -5.45
N VAL A 65 1.18 -6.89 -4.77
CA VAL A 65 1.16 -6.80 -3.31
C VAL A 65 -0.28 -6.77 -2.81
N ASP A 66 -0.60 -7.59 -1.82
CA ASP A 66 -1.91 -7.62 -1.16
C ASP A 66 -1.92 -6.78 0.12
N LYS A 67 -0.81 -6.81 0.86
CA LYS A 67 -0.71 -6.25 2.20
C LYS A 67 0.62 -5.55 2.43
N ILE A 68 0.58 -4.50 3.24
CA ILE A 68 1.78 -3.83 3.76
C ILE A 68 1.69 -3.68 5.29
N TYR A 69 2.79 -4.02 5.96
CA TYR A 69 3.01 -3.73 7.37
C TYR A 69 3.89 -2.49 7.48
N LEU A 70 3.40 -1.45 8.15
CA LEU A 70 4.11 -0.19 8.34
C LEU A 70 4.60 -0.12 9.78
N GLU A 71 5.92 -0.12 9.98
CA GLU A 71 6.48 0.10 11.31
C GLU A 71 6.20 1.51 11.83
N THR A 72 5.77 1.60 13.09
CA THR A 72 5.63 2.87 13.79
C THR A 72 6.89 3.27 14.55
N HIS A 73 7.73 2.28 14.89
CA HIS A 73 8.93 2.45 15.71
C HIS A 73 10.04 1.46 15.33
N ARG A 74 11.29 1.95 15.36
CA ARG A 74 12.56 1.20 15.37
C ARG A 74 13.69 2.14 15.78
N ASP A 75 14.64 1.70 16.59
CA ASP A 75 15.85 2.48 16.95
C ASP A 75 15.54 3.90 17.43
N LEU A 76 14.59 4.01 18.36
CA LEU A 76 14.05 5.27 18.90
C LEU A 76 13.36 6.21 17.88
N LEU A 77 13.40 5.89 16.58
CA LEU A 77 12.65 6.60 15.55
C LEU A 77 11.17 6.29 15.69
N ILE A 78 10.34 7.32 15.89
CA ILE A 78 8.89 7.22 15.93
C ILE A 78 8.29 8.02 14.78
N ILE A 79 7.42 7.39 13.99
CA ILE A 79 6.70 8.07 12.91
C ILE A 79 5.56 8.90 13.48
N LYS A 80 5.51 10.19 13.12
CA LYS A 80 4.45 11.11 13.55
C LYS A 80 3.09 10.60 13.08
N LYS A 81 2.09 10.70 13.96
CA LYS A 81 0.72 10.22 13.71
C LYS A 81 0.10 10.73 12.40
N ASP A 82 0.28 12.01 12.09
CA ASP A 82 -0.33 12.60 10.90
C ASP A 82 0.37 12.17 9.61
N GLU A 83 1.69 11.98 9.64
CA GLU A 83 2.43 11.38 8.52
C GLU A 83 2.01 9.92 8.30
N MET A 84 1.91 9.14 9.38
CA MET A 84 1.42 7.76 9.31
C MET A 84 0.02 7.69 8.70
N LYS A 85 -0.90 8.59 9.06
CA LYS A 85 -2.24 8.63 8.44
C LYS A 85 -2.19 8.88 6.93
N LYS A 86 -1.31 9.79 6.46
CA LYS A 86 -1.14 10.06 5.02
C LYS A 86 -0.63 8.82 4.28
N ILE A 87 0.35 8.12 4.87
CA ILE A 87 0.93 6.90 4.31
C ILE A 87 -0.10 5.75 4.29
N ILE A 88 -0.84 5.55 5.38
CA ILE A 88 -1.95 4.56 5.43
C ILE A 88 -2.97 4.86 4.34
N LYS A 89 -3.35 6.13 4.17
CA LYS A 89 -4.32 6.54 3.14
C LYS A 89 -3.79 6.20 1.74
N PHE A 90 -2.53 6.53 1.45
CA PHE A 90 -1.92 6.23 0.15
C PHE A 90 -2.02 4.74 -0.24
N PHE A 91 -1.72 3.82 0.67
CA PHE A 91 -1.80 2.39 0.37
C PHE A 91 -3.25 1.90 0.27
N LYS A 92 -4.14 2.37 1.15
CA LYS A 92 -5.57 2.03 1.09
C LYS A 92 -6.25 2.51 -0.19
N ASP A 93 -5.91 3.70 -0.67
CA ASP A 93 -6.44 4.25 -1.93
C ASP A 93 -6.06 3.37 -3.15
N GLN A 94 -5.05 2.52 -3.01
CA GLN A 94 -4.57 1.59 -4.04
C GLN A 94 -5.07 0.16 -3.82
N GLY A 95 -5.98 -0.05 -2.86
CA GLY A 95 -6.56 -1.36 -2.56
C GLY A 95 -5.66 -2.28 -1.73
N ILE A 96 -4.60 -1.75 -1.10
CA ILE A 96 -3.68 -2.53 -0.28
C ILE A 96 -4.20 -2.63 1.16
N GLU A 97 -4.17 -3.85 1.73
CA GLU A 97 -4.43 -4.06 3.15
C GLU A 97 -3.27 -3.45 3.96
N VAL A 98 -3.60 -2.64 4.98
CA VAL A 98 -2.57 -1.98 5.81
C VAL A 98 -2.66 -2.47 7.24
N ALA A 99 -1.53 -2.91 7.79
CA ALA A 99 -1.37 -3.29 9.19
C ALA A 99 -0.17 -2.58 9.83
N GLY A 100 -0.13 -2.55 11.16
CA GLY A 100 1.01 -2.02 11.90
C GLY A 100 2.11 -3.06 12.08
N GLY A 101 3.36 -2.61 12.00
CA GLY A 101 4.55 -3.30 12.49
C GLY A 101 5.18 -2.54 13.64
N ILE A 102 6.01 -3.21 14.43
CA ILE A 102 6.86 -2.56 15.42
C ILE A 102 8.10 -3.42 15.63
N THR A 103 9.27 -2.78 15.66
CA THR A 103 10.48 -3.39 16.20
C THR A 103 10.96 -2.54 17.35
N TYR A 104 10.95 -3.12 18.56
CA TYR A 104 11.18 -2.40 19.79
C TYR A 104 12.67 -2.44 20.18
N THR A 105 13.48 -1.75 19.38
CA THR A 105 14.93 -1.64 19.54
C THR A 105 15.34 -0.21 19.92
N ILE A 106 16.44 -0.12 20.67
CA ILE A 106 17.17 1.13 20.96
C ILE A 106 18.20 1.36 19.84
N ASP A 107 18.96 0.32 19.49
CA ASP A 107 19.95 0.33 18.40
C ASP A 107 20.04 -1.05 17.71
N GLU A 108 19.47 -1.17 16.52
CA GLU A 108 19.56 -2.35 15.65
C GLU A 108 21.01 -2.75 15.35
N SER A 109 21.91 -1.77 15.19
CA SER A 109 23.31 -2.01 14.82
C SER A 109 24.12 -2.59 15.98
N ASN A 110 23.64 -2.39 17.22
CA ASN A 110 24.19 -2.98 18.42
C ASN A 110 23.49 -4.31 18.75
N ASP A 111 23.58 -5.29 17.85
CA ASP A 111 22.99 -6.63 18.02
C ASP A 111 21.49 -6.63 18.40
N PHE A 112 20.70 -5.72 17.79
CA PHE A 112 19.30 -5.51 18.13
C PHE A 112 19.07 -5.16 19.62
N GLU A 113 19.90 -4.27 20.17
CA GLU A 113 19.76 -3.73 21.52
C GLU A 113 18.31 -3.31 21.77
N THR A 114 17.76 -3.78 22.88
CA THR A 114 16.37 -3.57 23.27
C THR A 114 16.30 -3.04 24.68
N PHE A 115 15.11 -2.61 25.07
CA PHE A 115 14.87 -1.99 26.36
C PHE A 115 15.00 -2.99 27.51
N CYS A 116 15.71 -2.57 28.55
CA CYS A 116 15.99 -3.33 29.76
C CYS A 116 15.26 -2.71 30.95
N TYR A 117 14.17 -3.34 31.40
CA TYR A 117 13.39 -2.88 32.56
C TYR A 117 14.19 -2.76 33.87
N THR A 118 15.38 -3.36 33.95
CA THR A 118 16.26 -3.30 35.12
C THR A 118 17.36 -2.25 35.01
N ASP A 119 17.54 -1.61 33.85
CA ASP A 119 18.45 -0.47 33.73
C ASP A 119 17.69 0.84 33.99
N PRO A 120 17.94 1.55 35.10
CA PRO A 120 17.23 2.79 35.42
C PRO A 120 17.64 3.98 34.54
N LYS A 121 18.62 3.82 33.65
CA LYS A 121 19.06 4.87 32.71
C LYS A 121 18.23 4.90 31.43
N GLU A 122 17.47 3.85 31.16
CA GLU A 122 16.47 3.74 30.09
C GLU A 122 15.06 4.12 30.59
#